data_AF-A0A7W4EW83-F1
#
_entry.id   AF-A0A7W4EW83-F1
#
_cell.length_a   1.000
_cell.length_b   1.000
_cell.length_c   1.000
_cell.angle_alpha   90.00
_cell.angle_beta   90.00
_cell.angle_gamma   90.00
#
_symmetry.space_group_name_H-M   'P 1'
#
loop_
_entity.id
_entity.type
_entity.pdbx_description
1 polymer ?
#
loop_
_entity_poly.entity_id
_entity_poly.type
_entity_poly.pdbx_seq_one_letter_code
_entity_poly.pdbx_strand_id
1 'polypeptide(L)'
;INRPIVVMYQFYLSKLEDEIEDKDRRWPNGFTVEEFYKLVNRLYVFDICLGNDDNAQAIFESINATGLALADSDKIRNFVLLNVPREEQGRRFKDYWNPTEKVFAEKEKGAMDTFFRYYLMMQCEDDEVKETQVYAKFKDYWNGEVGEAKTADEILERIKRFADVYSNLLWPKLEEHSPLGQILFRMYIPEYMGIPTLFLMSAKVYCEKHYKDSAKDEFVKVLKIVESFLFRRFICECPSNTHTRIFVDLLRDVRKRLEEPGGAHSYADCVAEALESLTGAYRFPRDAEFREALQTRQIYSLRSSVRNYLLARLEEGEGQEGERFADVYKRLRLPQNDKMRYTIEHVMPQTLNEKWRNALGSDAEDVHAKYLHVLGNLTLTAYNSNYSNRPFAEKLRIHKHGLAYSSIKLNKYFHDKYFHDPDIENAKWGKEEIVQRGEELADIAVKLWPWFGKAEMSEPSVNEVVECSLSEKKILTGCKILAFRFHDRQESVNAWRAMYQSVFTQLYAELGDDLKLARASISWITTEKPEGDDYLRLSGALYVVRVRTISVEEMLKRLRRLFNFLEISLDDLEFTVKRTSLDNEEAEEDDEEGEPLESDRAEAADNGELF
;
A
#
# COMPACT_ATOMS: atom_id res chain seq x y z
N ILE A 1 -31.84 -34.20 -32.80
CA ILE A 1 -31.10 -34.77 -31.66
C ILE A 1 -29.62 -34.71 -32.01
N ASN A 2 -28.82 -33.97 -31.23
CA ASN A 2 -27.41 -33.73 -31.51
C ASN A 2 -26.62 -35.05 -31.39
N ARG A 3 -26.14 -35.60 -32.50
CA ARG A 3 -25.51 -36.93 -32.58
C ARG A 3 -24.36 -37.14 -31.55
N PRO A 4 -23.50 -36.13 -31.25
CA PRO A 4 -22.48 -36.24 -30.21
C PRO A 4 -23.05 -36.42 -28.79
N ILE A 5 -24.20 -35.81 -28.48
CA ILE A 5 -24.86 -35.96 -27.17
C ILE A 5 -25.36 -37.39 -27.00
N VAL A 6 -25.92 -37.98 -28.05
CA VAL A 6 -26.36 -39.39 -28.03
C VAL A 6 -25.18 -40.33 -27.88
N VAL A 7 -24.05 -40.05 -28.54
CA VAL A 7 -22.83 -40.85 -28.43
C VAL A 7 -22.22 -40.74 -27.03
N MET A 8 -22.15 -39.54 -26.44
CA MET A 8 -21.73 -39.37 -25.04
C MET A 8 -22.68 -40.06 -24.08
N TYR A 9 -24.00 -39.92 -24.27
CA TYR A 9 -25.01 -40.60 -23.47
C TYR A 9 -24.82 -42.13 -23.52
N GLN A 10 -24.67 -42.71 -24.71
CA GLN A 10 -24.45 -44.15 -24.87
C GLN A 10 -23.12 -44.60 -24.26
N PHE A 11 -22.05 -43.80 -24.37
CA PHE A 11 -20.76 -44.11 -23.77
C PHE A 11 -20.81 -44.08 -22.23
N TYR A 12 -21.44 -43.07 -21.63
CA TYR A 12 -21.59 -43.01 -20.17
C TYR A 12 -22.57 -44.06 -19.67
N LEU A 13 -23.64 -44.37 -20.43
CA LEU A 13 -24.57 -45.44 -20.10
C LEU A 13 -23.87 -46.81 -20.11
N SER A 14 -23.02 -47.10 -21.10
CA SER A 14 -22.27 -48.36 -21.13
C SER A 14 -21.23 -48.44 -19.99
N LYS A 15 -20.61 -47.31 -19.61
CA LYS A 15 -19.70 -47.25 -18.45
C LYS A 15 -20.43 -47.44 -17.12
N LEU A 16 -21.64 -46.90 -17.03
CA LEU A 16 -22.54 -47.15 -15.91
C LEU A 16 -22.92 -48.63 -15.85
N GLU A 17 -23.34 -49.24 -16.96
CA GLU A 17 -23.71 -50.66 -17.03
C GLU A 17 -22.56 -51.60 -16.61
N ASP A 18 -21.31 -51.31 -17.00
CA ASP A 18 -20.12 -52.06 -16.58
C ASP A 18 -19.82 -51.95 -15.06
N GLU A 19 -20.26 -50.87 -14.39
CA GLU A 19 -20.09 -50.68 -12.94
C GLU A 19 -21.30 -51.14 -12.10
N ILE A 20 -22.43 -51.46 -12.73
CA ILE A 20 -23.73 -51.82 -12.12
C ILE A 20 -23.84 -53.33 -11.77
N GLU A 21 -22.73 -54.07 -11.63
CA GLU A 21 -22.82 -55.46 -11.13
C GLU A 21 -23.46 -55.55 -9.72
N ASP A 22 -23.38 -54.49 -8.92
CA ASP A 22 -24.02 -54.38 -7.61
C ASP A 22 -24.80 -53.05 -7.48
N LYS A 23 -26.12 -53.13 -7.62
CA LYS A 23 -27.05 -51.98 -7.58
C LYS A 23 -27.12 -51.28 -6.22
N ASP A 24 -26.71 -51.97 -5.15
CA ASP A 24 -26.73 -51.45 -3.79
C ASP A 24 -25.39 -50.80 -3.37
N ARG A 25 -24.38 -50.91 -4.24
CA ARG A 25 -23.07 -50.28 -4.00
C ARG A 25 -23.19 -48.76 -4.00
N ARG A 26 -22.82 -48.14 -2.87
CA ARG A 26 -22.67 -46.69 -2.77
C ARG A 26 -21.34 -46.24 -3.37
N TRP A 27 -21.39 -45.21 -4.21
CA TRP A 27 -20.21 -44.52 -4.72
C TRP A 27 -19.55 -43.66 -3.63
N PRO A 28 -18.31 -43.17 -3.81
CA PRO A 28 -17.59 -42.37 -2.80
C PRO A 28 -18.31 -41.09 -2.35
N ASN A 29 -19.25 -40.60 -3.16
CA ASN A 29 -20.12 -39.46 -2.87
C ASN A 29 -21.38 -39.84 -2.04
N GLY A 30 -21.55 -41.12 -1.70
CA GLY A 30 -22.62 -41.64 -0.86
C GLY A 30 -23.90 -42.06 -1.60
N PHE A 31 -24.00 -41.87 -2.92
CA PHE A 31 -25.19 -42.22 -3.71
C PHE A 31 -25.12 -43.64 -4.27
N THR A 32 -26.26 -44.31 -4.41
CA THR A 32 -26.39 -45.48 -5.30
C THR A 32 -26.56 -45.04 -6.75
N VAL A 33 -26.35 -45.96 -7.70
CA VAL A 33 -26.55 -45.67 -9.13
C VAL A 33 -28.01 -45.29 -9.43
N GLU A 34 -28.97 -45.93 -8.76
CA GLU A 34 -30.39 -45.60 -8.93
C GLU A 34 -30.72 -44.19 -8.41
N GLU A 35 -30.15 -43.81 -7.26
CA GLU A 35 -30.28 -42.45 -6.72
C GLU A 35 -29.66 -41.41 -7.64
N PHE A 36 -28.45 -41.67 -8.17
CA PHE A 36 -27.78 -40.79 -9.13
C PHE A 36 -28.57 -40.66 -10.43
N TYR A 37 -29.09 -41.75 -10.99
CA TYR A 37 -29.92 -41.73 -12.20
C TYR A 37 -31.23 -40.95 -11.99
N LYS A 38 -31.89 -41.11 -10.83
CA LYS A 38 -33.06 -40.31 -10.46
C LYS A 38 -32.73 -38.83 -10.35
N LEU A 39 -31.53 -38.46 -9.87
CA LEU A 39 -31.09 -37.07 -9.82
C LEU A 39 -30.81 -36.49 -11.21
N VAL A 40 -30.13 -37.22 -12.09
CA VAL A 40 -29.86 -36.78 -13.47
C VAL A 40 -31.16 -36.56 -14.25
N ASN A 41 -32.18 -37.42 -14.05
CA ASN A 41 -33.50 -37.24 -14.68
C ASN A 41 -34.28 -36.02 -14.18
N ARG A 42 -33.81 -35.33 -13.13
CA ARG A 42 -34.37 -34.06 -12.65
C ARG A 42 -33.62 -32.85 -13.18
N LEU A 43 -32.58 -33.05 -14.00
CA LEU A 43 -31.82 -31.99 -14.63
C LEU A 43 -32.56 -31.49 -15.88
N TYR A 44 -32.96 -30.22 -15.87
CA TYR A 44 -33.55 -29.57 -17.03
C TYR A 44 -32.48 -28.79 -17.76
N VAL A 45 -32.30 -29.07 -19.06
CA VAL A 45 -31.43 -28.30 -19.94
C VAL A 45 -32.30 -27.36 -20.76
N PHE A 46 -32.07 -26.05 -20.63
CA PHE A 46 -32.64 -25.06 -21.52
C PHE A 46 -31.67 -24.84 -22.69
N ASP A 47 -32.12 -25.20 -23.89
CA ASP A 47 -31.39 -24.97 -25.13
C ASP A 47 -31.98 -23.76 -25.85
N ILE A 48 -31.16 -22.76 -26.15
CA ILE A 48 -31.55 -21.54 -26.86
C ILE A 48 -30.91 -21.62 -28.25
N CYS A 49 -31.72 -22.05 -29.22
CA CYS A 49 -31.32 -22.11 -30.62
C CYS A 49 -31.35 -20.71 -31.24
N LEU A 50 -30.21 -20.25 -31.71
CA LEU A 50 -30.06 -18.97 -32.39
C LEU A 50 -30.20 -19.14 -33.90
N GLY A 51 -30.92 -18.23 -34.54
CA GLY A 51 -30.96 -18.06 -35.99
C GLY A 51 -29.66 -17.47 -36.54
N ASN A 52 -29.50 -17.51 -37.87
CA ASN A 52 -28.28 -17.01 -38.53
C ASN A 52 -28.05 -15.49 -38.33
N ASP A 53 -29.13 -14.72 -38.14
CA ASP A 53 -29.09 -13.27 -37.95
C ASP A 53 -29.18 -12.86 -36.46
N ASP A 54 -29.27 -13.83 -35.54
CA ASP A 54 -29.36 -13.55 -34.12
C ASP A 54 -27.99 -13.16 -33.55
N ASN A 55 -27.97 -12.10 -32.75
CA ASN A 55 -26.78 -11.70 -32.02
C ASN A 55 -26.66 -12.53 -30.73
N ALA A 56 -25.87 -13.61 -30.80
CA ALA A 56 -25.60 -14.51 -29.68
C ALA A 56 -25.13 -13.78 -28.42
N GLN A 57 -24.28 -12.76 -28.58
CA GLN A 57 -23.77 -11.96 -27.47
C GLN A 57 -24.89 -11.13 -26.83
N ALA A 58 -25.72 -10.43 -27.62
CA ALA A 58 -26.79 -9.58 -27.08
C ALA A 58 -27.82 -10.40 -26.29
N ILE A 59 -28.16 -11.60 -26.78
CA ILE A 59 -29.04 -12.53 -26.09
C ILE A 59 -28.41 -13.02 -24.78
N PHE A 60 -27.13 -13.36 -24.81
CA PHE A 60 -26.39 -13.76 -23.62
C PHE A 60 -26.31 -12.63 -22.57
N GLU A 61 -26.00 -11.40 -22.97
CA GLU A 61 -25.99 -10.23 -22.07
C GLU A 61 -27.37 -9.97 -21.46
N SER A 62 -28.44 -10.07 -22.26
CA SER A 62 -29.82 -9.91 -21.77
C SER A 62 -30.20 -10.95 -20.74
N ILE A 63 -29.80 -12.21 -20.92
CA ILE A 63 -30.09 -13.29 -19.96
C ILE A 63 -29.34 -13.02 -18.65
N ASN A 64 -28.06 -12.66 -18.72
CA ASN A 64 -27.27 -12.38 -17.53
C ASN A 64 -27.73 -11.14 -16.75
N ALA A 65 -28.32 -10.14 -17.42
CA ALA A 65 -28.87 -8.95 -16.77
C ALA A 65 -30.05 -9.27 -15.84
N THR A 66 -30.70 -10.44 -16.01
CA THR A 66 -31.89 -10.84 -15.25
C THR A 66 -31.62 -11.86 -14.13
N GLY A 67 -30.36 -12.26 -13.93
CA GLY A 67 -29.95 -13.31 -12.98
C GLY A 67 -28.77 -12.92 -12.09
N LEU A 68 -28.12 -13.93 -11.47
CA LEU A 68 -26.87 -13.71 -10.73
C LEU A 68 -25.79 -13.23 -11.70
N ALA A 69 -25.17 -12.08 -11.41
CA ALA A 69 -24.16 -11.49 -12.26
C ALA A 69 -22.98 -12.45 -12.47
N LEU A 70 -22.67 -12.75 -13.73
CA LEU A 70 -21.46 -13.46 -14.10
C LEU A 70 -20.21 -12.68 -13.69
N ALA A 71 -19.12 -13.42 -13.46
CA ALA A 71 -17.79 -12.84 -13.35
C ALA A 71 -17.42 -12.10 -14.65
N ASP A 72 -16.60 -11.05 -14.55
CA ASP A 72 -16.23 -10.28 -15.74
C ASP A 72 -15.36 -11.08 -16.70
N SER A 73 -14.49 -11.95 -16.19
CA SER A 73 -13.75 -12.92 -17.02
C SER A 73 -14.68 -13.84 -17.83
N ASP A 74 -15.80 -14.30 -17.26
CA ASP A 74 -16.81 -15.08 -17.99
C ASP A 74 -17.49 -14.23 -19.07
N LYS A 75 -17.84 -12.98 -18.78
CA LYS A 75 -18.42 -12.07 -19.80
C LYS A 75 -17.42 -11.82 -20.93
N ILE A 76 -16.15 -11.59 -20.61
CA ILE A 76 -15.07 -11.40 -21.59
C ILE A 76 -14.92 -12.67 -22.44
N ARG A 77 -14.90 -13.87 -21.85
CA ARG A 77 -14.85 -15.15 -22.59
C ARG A 77 -15.93 -15.20 -23.66
N ASN A 78 -17.17 -14.96 -23.23
CA ASN A 78 -18.33 -15.08 -24.10
C ASN A 78 -18.30 -14.01 -25.19
N PHE A 79 -17.87 -12.80 -24.88
CA PHE A 79 -17.69 -11.74 -25.85
C PHE A 79 -16.69 -12.09 -26.96
N VAL A 80 -15.50 -12.60 -26.61
CA VAL A 80 -14.44 -12.89 -27.60
C VAL A 80 -14.66 -14.18 -28.38
N LEU A 81 -15.52 -15.09 -27.88
CA LEU A 81 -15.80 -16.39 -28.50
C LEU A 81 -17.14 -16.44 -29.23
N LEU A 82 -18.23 -15.86 -28.72
CA LEU A 82 -19.56 -16.06 -29.32
C LEU A 82 -19.74 -15.35 -30.67
N ASN A 83 -18.92 -14.33 -30.95
CA ASN A 83 -19.00 -13.54 -32.18
C ASN A 83 -18.19 -14.09 -33.36
N VAL A 84 -17.70 -15.34 -33.29
CA VAL A 84 -16.96 -15.98 -34.40
C VAL A 84 -17.56 -17.32 -34.80
N PRO A 85 -17.30 -17.80 -36.04
CA PRO A 85 -17.77 -19.11 -36.49
C PRO A 85 -17.32 -20.24 -35.58
N ARG A 86 -18.13 -21.31 -35.47
CA ARG A 86 -17.93 -22.41 -34.52
C ARG A 86 -16.53 -23.04 -34.55
N GLU A 87 -15.92 -23.16 -35.72
CA GLU A 87 -14.56 -23.68 -35.88
C GLU A 87 -13.53 -22.76 -35.19
N GLU A 88 -13.67 -21.45 -35.38
CA GLU A 88 -12.85 -20.42 -34.73
C GLU A 88 -13.10 -20.33 -33.23
N GLN A 89 -14.33 -20.55 -32.76
CA GLN A 89 -14.63 -20.64 -31.32
C GLN A 89 -13.80 -21.74 -30.66
N GLY A 90 -13.83 -22.94 -31.26
CA GLY A 90 -13.09 -24.10 -30.75
C GLY A 90 -11.58 -23.86 -30.75
N ARG A 91 -11.04 -23.27 -31.83
CA ARG A 91 -9.62 -22.92 -31.93
C ARG A 91 -9.21 -21.88 -30.90
N ARG A 92 -9.88 -20.72 -30.84
CA ARG A 92 -9.55 -19.65 -29.89
C ARG A 92 -9.70 -20.07 -28.45
N PHE A 93 -10.71 -20.88 -28.14
CA PHE A 93 -10.86 -21.46 -26.82
C PHE A 93 -9.68 -22.36 -26.47
N LYS A 94 -9.32 -23.29 -27.37
CA LYS A 94 -8.25 -24.26 -27.12
C LYS A 94 -6.86 -23.62 -27.03
N ASP A 95 -6.57 -22.67 -27.91
CA ASP A 95 -5.20 -22.16 -28.12
C ASP A 95 -4.87 -20.95 -27.22
N TYR A 96 -5.88 -20.17 -26.83
CA TYR A 96 -5.71 -18.94 -26.04
C TYR A 96 -6.48 -18.95 -24.72
N TRP A 97 -7.81 -19.13 -24.76
CA TRP A 97 -8.64 -18.94 -23.58
C TRP A 97 -8.40 -19.99 -22.50
N ASN A 98 -8.48 -21.28 -22.85
CA ASN A 98 -8.30 -22.39 -21.92
C ASN A 98 -6.91 -22.38 -21.25
N PRO A 99 -5.79 -22.13 -21.97
CA PRO A 99 -4.50 -21.88 -21.32
C PRO A 99 -4.55 -20.74 -20.30
N THR A 100 -5.19 -19.62 -20.64
CA THR A 100 -5.35 -18.45 -19.74
C THR A 100 -6.15 -18.84 -18.49
N GLU A 101 -7.29 -19.50 -18.65
CA GLU A 101 -8.16 -19.92 -17.54
C GLU A 101 -7.46 -20.92 -16.60
N LYS A 102 -6.67 -21.85 -17.17
CA LYS A 102 -5.87 -22.82 -16.40
C LYS A 102 -4.83 -22.17 -15.49
N VAL A 103 -4.31 -20.99 -15.84
CA VAL A 103 -3.37 -20.24 -14.99
C VAL A 103 -4.01 -19.90 -13.64
N PHE A 104 -5.34 -19.69 -13.62
CA PHE A 104 -6.11 -19.26 -12.45
C PHE A 104 -6.92 -20.37 -11.77
N ALA A 105 -6.95 -21.59 -12.34
CA ALA A 105 -7.84 -22.66 -11.89
C ALA A 105 -7.67 -23.08 -10.41
N GLU A 106 -6.45 -23.00 -9.87
CA GLU A 106 -6.13 -23.33 -8.47
C GLU A 106 -5.94 -22.07 -7.60
N LYS A 107 -6.40 -20.91 -8.08
CA LYS A 107 -6.21 -19.62 -7.41
C LYS A 107 -7.50 -19.15 -6.74
N GLU A 108 -7.38 -18.09 -5.95
CA GLU A 108 -8.53 -17.49 -5.29
C GLU A 108 -9.59 -17.05 -6.31
N LYS A 109 -10.86 -17.21 -5.94
CA LYS A 109 -12.00 -16.79 -6.77
C LYS A 109 -11.88 -15.28 -7.06
N GLY A 110 -12.02 -14.89 -8.33
CA GLY A 110 -11.88 -13.49 -8.76
C GLY A 110 -10.44 -13.06 -9.11
N ALA A 111 -9.45 -13.95 -8.98
CA ALA A 111 -8.07 -13.66 -9.41
C ALA A 111 -7.97 -13.30 -10.89
N MET A 112 -8.72 -13.99 -11.75
CA MET A 112 -8.76 -13.70 -13.19
C MET A 112 -9.44 -12.36 -13.49
N ASP A 113 -10.47 -11.98 -12.74
CA ASP A 113 -11.13 -10.67 -12.87
C ASP A 113 -10.18 -9.53 -12.46
N THR A 114 -9.44 -9.72 -11.36
CA THR A 114 -8.39 -8.79 -10.90
C THR A 114 -7.28 -8.65 -11.93
N PHE A 115 -6.88 -9.76 -12.57
CA PHE A 115 -5.94 -9.74 -13.67
C PHE A 115 -6.45 -8.90 -14.83
N PHE A 116 -7.69 -9.10 -15.29
CA PHE A 116 -8.25 -8.30 -16.39
C PHE A 116 -8.32 -6.82 -16.03
N ARG A 117 -8.65 -6.48 -14.79
CA ARG A 117 -8.62 -5.10 -14.31
C ARG A 117 -7.24 -4.48 -14.49
N TYR A 118 -6.19 -5.09 -13.93
CA TYR A 118 -4.82 -4.56 -14.06
C TYR A 118 -4.30 -4.61 -15.50
N TYR A 119 -4.67 -5.63 -16.27
CA TYR A 119 -4.35 -5.71 -17.69
C TYR A 119 -4.93 -4.51 -18.44
N LEU A 120 -6.20 -4.17 -18.22
CA LEU A 120 -6.85 -3.02 -18.87
C LEU A 120 -6.25 -1.69 -18.43
N MET A 121 -5.99 -1.51 -17.13
CA MET A 121 -5.32 -0.30 -16.62
C MET A 121 -3.95 -0.11 -17.27
N MET A 122 -3.20 -1.19 -17.46
CA MET A 122 -1.91 -1.17 -18.14
C MET A 122 -2.04 -0.94 -19.64
N GLN A 123 -3.01 -1.56 -20.32
CA GLN A 123 -3.18 -1.40 -21.78
C GLN A 123 -3.71 -0.02 -22.15
N CYS A 124 -4.63 0.52 -21.34
CA CYS A 124 -5.31 1.78 -21.61
C CYS A 124 -4.62 2.97 -20.91
N GLU A 125 -3.63 2.71 -20.05
CA GLU A 125 -2.97 3.72 -19.22
C GLU A 125 -3.98 4.55 -18.39
N ASP A 126 -4.97 3.84 -17.84
CA ASP A 126 -6.15 4.38 -17.14
C ASP A 126 -6.13 3.93 -15.67
N ASP A 127 -6.02 4.88 -14.74
CA ASP A 127 -5.97 4.64 -13.29
C ASP A 127 -7.36 4.51 -12.63
N GLU A 128 -8.45 4.66 -13.39
CA GLU A 128 -9.83 4.71 -12.87
C GLU A 128 -10.66 3.44 -13.13
N VAL A 129 -10.09 2.37 -13.66
CA VAL A 129 -10.85 1.13 -13.94
C VAL A 129 -11.36 0.50 -12.63
N LYS A 130 -12.66 0.66 -12.36
CA LYS A 130 -13.36 0.05 -11.22
C LYS A 130 -13.66 -1.41 -11.48
N GLU A 131 -13.77 -2.20 -10.41
CA GLU A 131 -14.11 -3.64 -10.50
C GLU A 131 -15.42 -3.88 -11.24
N THR A 132 -16.42 -3.00 -11.05
CA THR A 132 -17.72 -3.11 -11.72
C THR A 132 -17.70 -2.73 -13.19
N GLN A 133 -16.59 -2.20 -13.71
CA GLN A 133 -16.47 -1.64 -15.06
C GLN A 133 -15.54 -2.45 -15.96
N VAL A 134 -14.93 -3.53 -15.46
CA VAL A 134 -13.92 -4.32 -16.19
C VAL A 134 -14.46 -4.82 -17.52
N TYR A 135 -15.66 -5.40 -17.55
CA TYR A 135 -16.24 -5.89 -18.80
C TYR A 135 -16.53 -4.76 -19.81
N ALA A 136 -17.11 -3.64 -19.35
CA ALA A 136 -17.42 -2.51 -20.22
C ALA A 136 -16.14 -1.93 -20.85
N LYS A 137 -15.12 -1.67 -20.02
CA LYS A 137 -13.80 -1.20 -20.48
C LYS A 137 -13.11 -2.20 -21.41
N PHE A 138 -13.27 -3.50 -21.19
CA PHE A 138 -12.75 -4.52 -22.10
C PHE A 138 -13.39 -4.41 -23.49
N LYS A 139 -14.72 -4.23 -23.56
CA LYS A 139 -15.41 -4.09 -24.85
C LYS A 139 -14.90 -2.86 -25.62
N ASP A 140 -14.75 -1.73 -24.93
CA ASP A 140 -14.23 -0.50 -25.54
C ASP A 140 -12.80 -0.70 -26.06
N TYR A 141 -11.91 -1.26 -25.23
CA TYR A 141 -10.55 -1.62 -25.62
C TYR A 141 -10.51 -2.57 -26.82
N TRP A 142 -11.31 -3.64 -26.79
CA TRP A 142 -11.33 -4.64 -27.87
C TRP A 142 -11.82 -4.04 -29.19
N ASN A 143 -12.90 -3.26 -29.16
CA ASN A 143 -13.49 -2.68 -30.36
C ASN A 143 -12.61 -1.58 -30.97
N GLY A 144 -11.83 -0.86 -30.15
CA GLY A 144 -10.84 0.12 -30.65
C GLY A 144 -9.55 -0.51 -31.19
N GLU A 145 -9.20 -1.73 -30.76
CA GLU A 145 -7.94 -2.36 -31.16
C GLU A 145 -8.09 -3.38 -32.31
N VAL A 146 -9.19 -4.16 -32.31
CA VAL A 146 -9.41 -5.23 -33.28
C VAL A 146 -9.80 -4.68 -34.63
N GLY A 147 -9.01 -5.00 -35.65
CA GLY A 147 -9.25 -4.57 -37.04
C GLY A 147 -8.68 -3.20 -37.38
N GLU A 148 -8.36 -2.36 -36.38
CA GLU A 148 -7.63 -1.11 -36.56
C GLU A 148 -6.12 -1.33 -36.43
N ALA A 149 -5.66 -1.83 -35.29
CA ALA A 149 -4.24 -1.96 -34.98
C ALA A 149 -3.76 -3.41 -34.85
N LYS A 150 -4.65 -4.33 -34.44
CA LYS A 150 -4.32 -5.72 -34.15
C LYS A 150 -5.41 -6.68 -34.63
N THR A 151 -5.04 -7.93 -34.85
CA THR A 151 -5.98 -9.03 -34.99
C THR A 151 -6.49 -9.48 -33.61
N ALA A 152 -7.68 -10.06 -33.56
CA ALA A 152 -8.22 -10.65 -32.34
C ALA A 152 -7.28 -11.71 -31.73
N ASP A 153 -6.60 -12.49 -32.57
CA ASP A 153 -5.66 -13.53 -32.14
C ASP A 153 -4.41 -12.93 -31.47
N GLU A 154 -3.90 -11.80 -31.97
CA GLU A 154 -2.78 -11.09 -31.33
C GLU A 154 -3.16 -10.55 -29.95
N ILE A 155 -4.39 -10.04 -29.78
CA ILE A 155 -4.88 -9.60 -28.47
C ILE A 155 -5.04 -10.79 -27.52
N LEU A 156 -5.61 -11.90 -27.98
CA LEU A 156 -5.79 -13.11 -27.17
C LEU A 156 -4.46 -13.73 -26.76
N GLU A 157 -3.47 -13.79 -27.66
CA GLU A 157 -2.12 -14.27 -27.32
C GLU A 157 -1.43 -13.32 -26.32
N ARG A 158 -1.64 -12.00 -26.46
CA ARG A 158 -1.14 -11.01 -25.48
C ARG A 158 -1.78 -11.21 -24.11
N ILE A 159 -3.10 -11.38 -24.02
CA ILE A 159 -3.82 -11.68 -22.77
C ILE A 159 -3.24 -12.94 -22.12
N LYS A 160 -3.08 -14.02 -22.89
CA LYS A 160 -2.50 -15.28 -22.42
C LYS A 160 -1.09 -15.09 -21.87
N ARG A 161 -0.21 -14.36 -22.59
CA ARG A 161 1.14 -14.05 -22.13
C ARG A 161 1.14 -13.26 -20.82
N PHE A 162 0.32 -12.22 -20.74
CA PHE A 162 0.25 -11.38 -19.54
C PHE A 162 -0.39 -12.10 -18.35
N ALA A 163 -1.33 -13.03 -18.57
CA ALA A 163 -1.87 -13.88 -17.51
C ALA A 163 -0.78 -14.78 -16.91
N ASP A 164 0.06 -15.39 -17.75
CA ASP A 164 1.20 -16.18 -17.28
C ASP A 164 2.20 -15.32 -16.51
N VAL A 165 2.54 -14.13 -17.03
CA VAL A 165 3.41 -13.18 -16.33
C VAL A 165 2.83 -12.75 -14.98
N TYR A 166 1.56 -12.37 -14.93
CA TYR A 166 0.83 -12.01 -13.71
C TYR A 166 0.91 -13.13 -12.67
N SER A 167 0.62 -14.36 -13.09
CA SER A 167 0.64 -15.52 -12.22
C SER A 167 2.03 -15.84 -11.71
N ASN A 168 3.06 -15.72 -12.55
CA ASN A 168 4.45 -15.93 -12.15
C ASN A 168 4.99 -14.85 -11.21
N LEU A 169 4.40 -13.65 -11.21
CA LEU A 169 4.71 -12.60 -10.24
C LEU A 169 4.08 -12.88 -8.87
N LEU A 170 2.79 -13.23 -8.83
CA LEU A 170 2.06 -13.43 -7.58
C LEU A 170 2.26 -14.82 -6.95
N TRP A 171 2.37 -15.85 -7.79
CA TRP A 171 2.52 -17.25 -7.39
C TRP A 171 3.71 -17.89 -8.12
N PRO A 172 4.93 -17.36 -7.89
CA PRO A 172 6.12 -17.84 -8.56
C PRO A 172 6.35 -19.34 -8.34
N LYS A 173 6.51 -20.09 -9.43
CA LYS A 173 7.04 -21.46 -9.41
C LYS A 173 8.57 -21.42 -9.40
N LEU A 174 9.15 -20.74 -8.41
CA LEU A 174 10.59 -20.47 -8.39
C LEU A 174 11.35 -21.45 -7.51
N GLU A 175 12.59 -21.71 -7.89
CA GLU A 175 13.59 -22.29 -7.00
C GLU A 175 13.75 -21.37 -5.78
N GLU A 176 13.61 -21.96 -4.59
CA GLU A 176 13.55 -21.30 -3.28
C GLU A 176 14.73 -20.35 -3.00
N HIS A 177 15.80 -20.42 -3.79
CA HIS A 177 17.05 -19.70 -3.55
C HIS A 177 17.46 -18.72 -4.66
N SER A 178 16.69 -18.59 -5.74
CA SER A 178 17.05 -17.64 -6.81
C SER A 178 16.86 -16.17 -6.35
N PRO A 179 17.69 -15.20 -6.81
CA PRO A 179 17.53 -13.79 -6.46
C PRO A 179 16.12 -13.24 -6.74
N LEU A 180 15.51 -13.68 -7.85
CA LEU A 180 14.13 -13.36 -8.22
C LEU A 180 13.12 -13.93 -7.23
N GLY A 181 13.27 -15.20 -6.83
CA GLY A 181 12.38 -15.84 -5.86
C GLY A 181 12.42 -15.17 -4.50
N GLN A 182 13.63 -14.79 -4.05
CA GLN A 182 13.82 -14.09 -2.79
C GLN A 182 13.11 -12.73 -2.78
N ILE A 183 13.26 -11.91 -3.83
CA ILE A 183 12.62 -10.59 -3.86
C ILE A 183 11.09 -10.67 -4.03
N LEU A 184 10.58 -11.60 -4.85
CA LEU A 184 9.13 -11.78 -4.97
C LEU A 184 8.51 -12.25 -3.66
N PHE A 185 9.18 -13.17 -2.95
CA PHE A 185 8.75 -13.57 -1.61
C PHE A 185 8.73 -12.39 -0.63
N ARG A 186 9.79 -11.57 -0.64
CA ARG A 186 9.87 -10.36 0.18
C ARG A 186 8.74 -9.36 -0.08
N MET A 187 8.41 -9.10 -1.34
CA MET A 187 7.33 -8.18 -1.72
C MET A 187 5.93 -8.74 -1.45
N TYR A 188 5.77 -10.07 -1.49
CA TYR A 188 4.51 -10.73 -1.15
C TYR A 188 4.14 -10.56 0.33
N ILE A 189 5.11 -10.66 1.24
CA ILE A 189 4.88 -10.60 2.69
C ILE A 189 4.10 -9.37 3.18
N PRO A 190 4.53 -8.13 2.88
CA PRO A 190 3.80 -6.91 3.31
C PRO A 190 2.62 -6.57 2.38
N GLU A 191 2.19 -7.49 1.51
CA GLU A 191 1.11 -7.30 0.53
C GLU A 191 1.41 -6.21 -0.52
N TYR A 192 2.69 -6.01 -0.86
CA TYR A 192 3.10 -5.00 -1.85
C TYR A 192 2.86 -5.40 -3.30
N MET A 193 2.50 -6.66 -3.56
CA MET A 193 2.28 -7.17 -4.92
C MET A 193 0.92 -6.79 -5.53
N GLY A 194 0.10 -5.93 -4.90
CA GLY A 194 -1.17 -5.47 -5.47
C GLY A 194 -1.01 -4.58 -6.72
N ILE A 195 -1.35 -3.31 -6.58
CA ILE A 195 -1.26 -2.28 -7.64
C ILE A 195 0.06 -2.32 -8.44
N PRO A 196 1.27 -2.45 -7.83
CA PRO A 196 2.52 -2.45 -8.58
C PRO A 196 2.61 -3.54 -9.65
N THR A 197 1.85 -4.62 -9.51
CA THR A 197 1.85 -5.71 -10.49
C THR A 197 1.44 -5.26 -11.89
N LEU A 198 0.56 -4.25 -12.02
CA LEU A 198 0.22 -3.68 -13.34
C LEU A 198 1.47 -3.17 -14.07
N PHE A 199 2.35 -2.47 -13.36
CA PHE A 199 3.60 -1.94 -13.90
C PHE A 199 4.64 -3.05 -14.08
N LEU A 200 4.77 -3.93 -13.09
CA LEU A 200 5.77 -5.02 -13.12
C LEU A 200 5.50 -6.04 -14.23
N MET A 201 4.25 -6.26 -14.63
CA MET A 201 3.90 -7.05 -15.81
C MET A 201 4.53 -6.45 -17.08
N SER A 202 4.36 -5.14 -17.29
CA SER A 202 4.96 -4.42 -18.43
C SER A 202 6.49 -4.49 -18.39
N ALA A 203 7.08 -4.19 -17.21
CA ALA A 203 8.52 -4.26 -17.01
C ALA A 203 9.11 -5.63 -17.32
N LYS A 204 8.48 -6.71 -16.85
CA LYS A 204 8.94 -8.09 -17.10
C LYS A 204 8.93 -8.43 -18.60
N VAL A 205 7.83 -8.11 -19.29
CA VAL A 205 7.72 -8.34 -20.74
C VAL A 205 8.73 -7.53 -21.53
N TYR A 206 8.97 -6.28 -21.13
CA TYR A 206 9.99 -5.43 -21.73
C TYR A 206 11.39 -6.02 -21.54
N CYS A 207 11.75 -6.38 -20.31
CA CYS A 207 13.05 -6.97 -20.00
C CYS A 207 13.32 -8.22 -20.85
N GLU A 208 12.36 -9.15 -20.91
CA GLU A 208 12.47 -10.37 -21.72
C GLU A 208 12.69 -10.09 -23.21
N LYS A 209 12.03 -9.07 -23.75
CA LYS A 209 12.12 -8.71 -25.16
C LYS A 209 13.45 -8.05 -25.53
N HIS A 210 13.97 -7.18 -24.66
CA HIS A 210 15.08 -6.29 -25.01
C HIS A 210 16.44 -6.72 -24.45
N TYR A 211 16.48 -7.45 -23.34
CA TYR A 211 17.72 -7.76 -22.61
C TYR A 211 18.19 -9.22 -22.74
N LYS A 212 17.43 -10.08 -23.42
CA LYS A 212 17.76 -11.51 -23.67
C LYS A 212 18.28 -12.21 -22.41
N ASP A 213 19.54 -12.65 -22.40
CA ASP A 213 20.15 -13.37 -21.27
C ASP A 213 20.23 -12.55 -19.98
N SER A 214 20.28 -11.22 -20.09
CA SER A 214 20.32 -10.29 -18.94
C SER A 214 18.93 -9.83 -18.45
N ALA A 215 17.84 -10.30 -19.08
CA ALA A 215 16.48 -9.89 -18.75
C ALA A 215 16.11 -10.13 -17.28
N LYS A 216 16.55 -11.26 -16.72
CA LYS A 216 16.28 -11.62 -15.32
C LYS A 216 16.97 -10.65 -14.36
N ASP A 217 18.23 -10.32 -14.62
CA ASP A 217 19.01 -9.44 -13.75
C ASP A 217 18.47 -8.01 -13.79
N GLU A 218 18.13 -7.54 -14.99
CA GLU A 218 17.51 -6.22 -15.18
C GLU A 218 16.16 -6.13 -14.48
N PHE A 219 15.31 -7.15 -14.61
CA PHE A 219 14.03 -7.19 -13.91
C PHE A 219 14.18 -7.24 -12.37
N VAL A 220 15.20 -7.95 -11.86
CA VAL A 220 15.51 -7.96 -10.42
C VAL A 220 15.90 -6.56 -9.92
N LYS A 221 16.61 -5.75 -10.72
CA LYS A 221 16.89 -4.35 -10.36
C LYS A 221 15.60 -3.53 -10.24
N VAL A 222 14.69 -3.66 -11.20
CA VAL A 222 13.37 -2.99 -11.17
C VAL A 222 12.60 -3.37 -9.90
N LEU A 223 12.55 -4.66 -9.56
CA LEU A 223 11.87 -5.12 -8.34
C LEU A 223 12.51 -4.52 -7.07
N LYS A 224 13.83 -4.38 -7.01
CA LYS A 224 14.52 -3.75 -5.87
C LYS A 224 14.16 -2.28 -5.72
N ILE A 225 14.06 -1.55 -6.83
CA ILE A 225 13.63 -0.15 -6.85
C ILE A 225 12.20 -0.03 -6.33
N VAL A 226 11.27 -0.84 -6.85
CA VAL A 226 9.86 -0.84 -6.44
C VAL A 226 9.70 -1.28 -4.97
N GLU A 227 10.45 -2.29 -4.51
CA GLU A 227 10.48 -2.73 -3.11
C GLU A 227 10.91 -1.59 -2.19
N SER A 228 12.01 -0.90 -2.53
CA SER A 228 12.51 0.25 -1.76
C SER A 228 11.50 1.39 -1.73
N PHE A 229 10.95 1.76 -2.89
CA PHE A 229 9.94 2.81 -3.03
C PHE A 229 8.73 2.59 -2.13
N LEU A 230 8.12 1.41 -2.21
CA LEU A 230 6.93 1.08 -1.44
C LEU A 230 7.23 1.01 0.06
N PHE A 231 8.36 0.42 0.45
CA PHE A 231 8.71 0.30 1.86
C PHE A 231 9.02 1.66 2.49
N ARG A 232 9.78 2.52 1.80
CA ARG A 232 10.06 3.89 2.25
C ARG A 232 8.80 4.71 2.39
N ARG A 233 7.92 4.70 1.39
CA ARG A 233 6.60 5.35 1.46
C ARG A 233 5.77 4.86 2.62
N PHE A 234 5.74 3.54 2.85
CA PHE A 234 5.02 2.98 3.97
C PHE A 234 5.58 3.48 5.31
N ILE A 235 6.90 3.42 5.51
CA ILE A 235 7.56 3.85 6.75
C ILE A 235 7.34 5.34 7.02
N CYS A 236 7.46 6.18 5.99
CA CYS A 236 7.28 7.64 6.07
C CYS A 236 5.81 8.07 6.00
N GLU A 237 4.87 7.13 6.13
CA GLU A 237 3.42 7.38 6.21
C GLU A 237 2.87 8.15 5.01
N CYS A 238 3.46 7.95 3.83
CA CYS A 238 2.96 8.52 2.59
C CYS A 238 1.59 7.92 2.24
N PRO A 239 0.68 8.70 1.63
CA PRO A 239 -0.65 8.21 1.26
C PRO A 239 -0.58 7.03 0.28
N SER A 240 -1.29 5.94 0.57
CA SER A 240 -1.32 4.75 -0.29
C SER A 240 -2.35 4.83 -1.43
N ASN A 241 -3.33 5.73 -1.31
CA ASN A 241 -4.36 5.98 -2.33
C ASN A 241 -3.78 6.58 -3.63
N THR A 242 -2.55 7.08 -3.61
CA THR A 242 -1.86 7.59 -4.80
C THR A 242 -1.14 6.50 -5.60
N HIS A 243 -0.98 5.27 -5.05
CA HIS A 243 -0.19 4.22 -5.69
C HIS A 243 -0.70 3.86 -7.10
N THR A 244 -2.02 3.79 -7.31
CA THR A 244 -2.58 3.47 -8.63
C THR A 244 -2.09 4.41 -9.69
N ARG A 245 -2.24 5.72 -9.43
CA ARG A 245 -1.81 6.78 -10.33
C ARG A 245 -0.30 6.74 -10.56
N ILE A 246 0.48 6.59 -9.49
CA ILE A 246 1.96 6.48 -9.59
C ILE A 246 2.36 5.39 -10.58
N PHE A 247 1.83 4.17 -10.43
CA PHE A 247 2.27 3.04 -11.27
C PHE A 247 1.71 3.11 -12.70
N VAL A 248 0.57 3.77 -12.92
CA VAL A 248 0.05 4.03 -14.28
C VAL A 248 0.88 5.12 -14.97
N ASP A 249 1.19 6.21 -14.30
CA ASP A 249 2.01 7.30 -14.85
C ASP A 249 3.45 6.81 -15.12
N LEU A 250 3.98 5.93 -14.27
CA LEU A 250 5.28 5.29 -14.45
C LEU A 250 5.37 4.48 -15.77
N LEU A 251 4.27 3.91 -16.27
CA LEU A 251 4.26 3.23 -17.58
C LEU A 251 4.61 4.20 -18.72
N ARG A 252 4.08 5.43 -18.65
CA ARG A 252 4.26 6.48 -19.65
C ARG A 252 5.66 7.09 -19.55
N ASP A 253 6.05 7.48 -18.35
CA ASP A 253 7.32 8.17 -18.11
C ASP A 253 8.52 7.29 -18.46
N VAL A 254 8.48 6.01 -18.05
CA VAL A 254 9.55 5.06 -18.39
C VAL A 254 9.63 4.83 -19.89
N ARG A 255 8.49 4.70 -20.59
CA ARG A 255 8.47 4.56 -22.06
C ARG A 255 9.11 5.77 -22.74
N LYS A 256 8.70 6.98 -22.34
CA LYS A 256 9.23 8.23 -22.89
C LYS A 256 10.76 8.31 -22.71
N ARG A 257 11.27 8.03 -21.50
CA ARG A 257 12.71 8.03 -21.20
C ARG A 257 13.50 7.02 -22.02
N LEU A 258 12.91 5.86 -22.33
CA LEU A 258 13.54 4.84 -23.18
C LEU A 258 13.63 5.25 -24.66
N GLU A 259 12.78 6.18 -25.11
CA GLU A 259 12.72 6.67 -26.49
C GLU A 259 13.61 7.92 -26.71
N GLU A 260 14.15 8.51 -25.64
CA GLU A 260 14.96 9.73 -25.71
C GLU A 260 16.29 9.51 -26.48
N PRO A 261 16.59 10.34 -27.51
CA PRO A 261 17.82 10.22 -28.28
C PRO A 261 19.07 10.50 -27.43
N GLY A 262 20.03 9.56 -27.42
CA GLY A 262 21.36 9.77 -26.84
C GLY A 262 21.60 9.16 -25.45
N GLY A 263 20.60 8.51 -24.84
CA GLY A 263 20.75 7.81 -23.56
C GLY A 263 20.86 6.30 -23.72
N ALA A 264 21.97 5.69 -23.32
CA ALA A 264 22.05 4.25 -23.07
C ALA A 264 21.59 3.96 -21.64
N HIS A 265 20.32 4.22 -21.34
CA HIS A 265 19.74 3.97 -20.01
C HIS A 265 19.14 2.56 -19.96
N SER A 266 19.41 1.84 -18.87
CA SER A 266 18.74 0.57 -18.63
C SER A 266 17.28 0.81 -18.24
N TYR A 267 16.42 -0.21 -18.31
CA TYR A 267 15.01 -0.05 -17.91
C TYR A 267 14.94 0.35 -16.44
N ALA A 268 15.74 -0.29 -15.59
CA ALA A 268 15.86 0.06 -14.17
C ALA A 268 16.31 1.51 -13.94
N ASP A 269 17.23 2.05 -14.75
CA ASP A 269 17.63 3.46 -14.67
C ASP A 269 16.45 4.38 -14.96
N CYS A 270 15.68 4.10 -16.02
CA CYS A 270 14.49 4.88 -16.34
C CYS A 270 13.43 4.81 -15.23
N VAL A 271 13.26 3.65 -14.57
CA VAL A 271 12.36 3.53 -13.41
C VAL A 271 12.86 4.40 -12.24
N ALA A 272 14.15 4.33 -11.94
CA ALA A 272 14.75 5.10 -10.85
C ALA A 272 14.56 6.60 -11.05
N GLU A 273 14.85 7.11 -12.25
CA GLU A 273 14.71 8.53 -12.58
C GLU A 273 13.25 8.99 -12.59
N ALA A 274 12.33 8.14 -13.08
CA ALA A 274 10.91 8.48 -13.05
C ALA A 274 10.38 8.58 -11.61
N LEU A 275 10.75 7.66 -10.72
CA LEU A 275 10.38 7.73 -9.31
C LEU A 275 11.07 8.88 -8.57
N GLU A 276 12.30 9.22 -8.95
CA GLU A 276 13.03 10.38 -8.42
C GLU A 276 12.31 11.70 -8.72
N SER A 277 11.69 11.81 -9.90
CA SER A 277 10.95 13.03 -10.29
C SER A 277 9.63 13.25 -9.54
N LEU A 278 9.16 12.27 -8.75
CA LEU A 278 7.92 12.41 -7.99
C LEU A 278 8.09 13.34 -6.79
N THR A 279 7.13 14.24 -6.58
CA THR A 279 7.12 15.22 -5.48
C THR A 279 5.82 15.16 -4.66
N GLY A 280 5.78 15.91 -3.55
CA GLY A 280 4.58 16.05 -2.71
C GLY A 280 4.02 14.71 -2.21
N ALA A 281 2.73 14.45 -2.41
CA ALA A 281 2.07 13.21 -1.99
C ALA A 281 2.54 11.96 -2.76
N TYR A 282 3.16 12.15 -3.93
CA TYR A 282 3.63 11.09 -4.83
C TYR A 282 5.11 10.73 -4.59
N ARG A 283 5.84 11.56 -3.85
CA ARG A 283 7.29 11.50 -3.68
C ARG A 283 7.87 10.13 -3.32
N PHE A 284 9.13 9.93 -3.69
CA PHE A 284 9.98 8.85 -3.19
C PHE A 284 10.79 9.35 -1.97
N PRO A 285 10.46 8.93 -0.72
CA PRO A 285 11.13 9.46 0.46
C PRO A 285 12.65 9.29 0.44
N ARG A 286 13.36 10.40 0.66
CA ARG A 286 14.82 10.47 0.73
C ARG A 286 15.34 9.86 2.04
N ASP A 287 16.65 9.69 2.12
CA ASP A 287 17.30 9.02 3.27
C ASP A 287 17.03 9.73 4.60
N ALA A 288 17.07 11.06 4.64
CA ALA A 288 16.81 11.83 5.85
C ALA A 288 15.40 11.56 6.41
N GLU A 289 14.38 11.66 5.56
CA GLU A 289 12.98 11.38 5.92
C GLU A 289 12.82 9.93 6.40
N PHE A 290 13.39 8.98 5.66
CA PHE A 290 13.29 7.56 5.98
C PHE A 290 13.96 7.22 7.32
N ARG A 291 15.13 7.82 7.60
CA ARG A 291 15.85 7.66 8.88
C ARG A 291 15.05 8.18 10.05
N GLU A 292 14.51 9.40 9.94
CA GLU A 292 13.72 10.02 11.01
C GLU A 292 12.47 9.16 11.31
N ALA A 293 11.77 8.72 10.27
CA ALA A 293 10.59 7.88 10.41
C ALA A 293 10.91 6.53 11.07
N LEU A 294 12.02 5.87 10.71
CA LEU A 294 12.48 4.62 11.36
C LEU A 294 12.72 4.78 12.87
N GLN A 295 13.24 5.93 13.28
CA GLN A 295 13.60 6.21 14.68
C GLN A 295 12.41 6.56 15.57
N THR A 296 11.42 7.23 14.99
CA THR A 296 10.30 7.84 15.74
C THR A 296 9.02 7.01 15.69
N ARG A 297 8.84 6.20 14.64
CA ARG A 297 7.62 5.43 14.43
C ARG A 297 7.50 4.28 15.43
N GLN A 298 6.26 4.02 15.87
CA GLN A 298 5.93 2.92 16.77
C GLN A 298 5.90 1.59 15.99
N ILE A 299 7.08 1.12 15.57
CA ILE A 299 7.30 -0.07 14.74
C ILE A 299 6.61 -1.32 15.31
N TYR A 300 6.61 -1.50 16.63
CA TYR A 300 5.95 -2.67 17.22
C TYR A 300 4.43 -2.68 16.96
N SER A 301 3.80 -1.50 16.85
CA SER A 301 2.36 -1.36 16.63
C SER A 301 1.93 -1.55 15.17
N LEU A 302 2.88 -1.69 14.24
CA LEU A 302 2.58 -1.99 12.84
C LEU A 302 1.97 -3.38 12.69
N ARG A 303 1.27 -3.60 11.56
CA ARG A 303 0.80 -4.92 11.14
C ARG A 303 1.97 -5.92 11.18
N SER A 304 1.69 -7.12 11.68
CA SER A 304 2.72 -8.14 11.93
C SER A 304 3.51 -8.50 10.68
N SER A 305 2.88 -8.53 9.50
CA SER A 305 3.54 -8.76 8.21
C SER A 305 4.65 -7.74 7.94
N VAL A 306 4.35 -6.45 8.09
CA VAL A 306 5.32 -5.37 7.83
C VAL A 306 6.41 -5.29 8.90
N ARG A 307 6.03 -5.42 10.17
CA ARG A 307 6.99 -5.45 11.28
C ARG A 307 7.98 -6.60 11.15
N ASN A 308 7.48 -7.81 10.85
CA ASN A 308 8.30 -8.99 10.67
C ASN A 308 9.17 -8.88 9.41
N TYR A 309 8.64 -8.27 8.34
CA TYR A 309 9.42 -7.96 7.14
C TYR A 309 10.63 -7.07 7.47
N LEU A 310 10.41 -5.95 8.18
CA LEU A 310 11.48 -5.03 8.58
C LEU A 310 12.56 -5.74 9.41
N LEU A 311 12.15 -6.45 10.47
CA LEU A 311 13.10 -7.13 11.35
C LEU A 311 13.86 -8.26 10.64
N ALA A 312 13.19 -9.04 9.79
CA ALA A 312 13.85 -10.08 9.00
C ALA A 312 14.85 -9.50 7.99
N ARG A 313 14.58 -8.31 7.44
CA ARG A 313 15.50 -7.62 6.52
C ARG A 313 16.71 -7.04 7.22
N LEU A 314 16.52 -6.44 8.39
CA LEU A 314 17.62 -5.96 9.21
C LEU A 314 18.52 -7.13 9.68
N GLU A 315 17.93 -8.28 10.01
CA GLU A 315 18.67 -9.49 10.39
C GLU A 315 19.49 -10.06 9.23
N GLU A 316 18.92 -10.15 8.02
CA GLU A 316 19.67 -10.56 6.81
C GLU A 316 20.85 -9.62 6.54
N GLY A 317 20.60 -8.32 6.68
CA GLY A 317 21.59 -7.26 6.55
C GLY A 317 22.15 -7.10 5.15
N GLU A 318 23.11 -6.18 5.01
CA GLU A 318 23.82 -5.95 3.76
C GLU A 318 24.59 -7.22 3.34
N GLY A 319 24.62 -7.52 2.04
CA GLY A 319 25.40 -8.64 1.50
C GLY A 319 25.02 -10.05 1.99
N GLN A 320 23.87 -10.22 2.66
CA GLN A 320 23.48 -11.50 3.29
C GLN A 320 24.47 -11.98 4.36
N GLU A 321 25.09 -11.05 5.07
CA GLU A 321 26.00 -11.36 6.20
C GLU A 321 25.29 -12.08 7.37
N GLY A 322 23.98 -11.88 7.54
CA GLY A 322 23.16 -12.53 8.56
C GLY A 322 22.39 -13.74 8.04
N GLU A 323 21.38 -14.16 8.79
CA GLU A 323 20.49 -15.24 8.35
C GLU A 323 19.57 -14.77 7.22
N ARG A 324 19.36 -15.61 6.20
CA ARG A 324 18.54 -15.26 5.03
C ARG A 324 17.14 -14.83 5.44
N PHE A 325 16.58 -13.83 4.75
CA PHE A 325 15.25 -13.27 5.05
C PHE A 325 14.18 -14.36 5.20
N ALA A 326 14.13 -15.33 4.28
CA ALA A 326 13.11 -16.37 4.26
C ALA A 326 13.16 -17.26 5.52
N ASP A 327 14.36 -17.57 6.00
CA ASP A 327 14.55 -18.41 7.17
C ASP A 327 14.16 -17.66 8.45
N VAL A 328 14.59 -16.39 8.59
CA VAL A 328 14.20 -15.51 9.71
C VAL A 328 12.68 -15.32 9.74
N TYR A 329 12.07 -15.04 8.59
CA TYR A 329 10.63 -14.84 8.48
C TYR A 329 9.85 -16.12 8.82
N LYS A 330 10.33 -17.30 8.39
CA LYS A 330 9.76 -18.60 8.77
C LYS A 330 9.82 -18.80 10.28
N ARG A 331 10.97 -18.53 10.92
CA ARG A 331 11.14 -18.65 12.37
C ARG A 331 10.21 -17.73 13.17
N LEU A 332 9.95 -16.52 12.68
CA LEU A 332 8.99 -15.58 13.31
C LEU A 332 7.54 -16.10 13.31
N ARG A 333 7.23 -17.04 12.41
CA ARG A 333 5.88 -17.62 12.24
C ARG A 333 5.74 -19.05 12.76
N LEU A 334 6.80 -19.63 13.31
CA LEU A 334 6.71 -20.94 13.95
C LEU A 334 5.72 -20.91 15.15
N PRO A 335 5.12 -22.05 15.51
CA PRO A 335 4.26 -22.18 16.68
C PRO A 335 4.97 -21.73 17.96
N GLN A 336 4.22 -21.16 18.92
CA GLN A 336 4.81 -20.56 20.14
C GLN A 336 5.67 -21.52 20.97
N ASN A 337 5.40 -22.82 20.92
CA ASN A 337 6.12 -23.86 21.64
C ASN A 337 7.38 -24.38 20.89
N ASP A 338 7.66 -23.89 19.69
CA ASP A 338 8.84 -24.27 18.92
C ASP A 338 10.08 -23.55 19.44
N LYS A 339 11.13 -24.32 19.76
CA LYS A 339 12.40 -23.81 20.29
C LYS A 339 13.20 -22.99 19.28
N MET A 340 12.92 -23.14 17.99
CA MET A 340 13.54 -22.37 16.91
C MET A 340 12.77 -21.09 16.57
N ARG A 341 11.62 -20.86 17.25
CA ARG A 341 10.80 -19.67 17.00
C ARG A 341 11.54 -18.41 17.41
N TYR A 342 11.57 -17.45 16.49
CA TYR A 342 11.95 -16.08 16.84
C TYR A 342 10.76 -15.30 17.37
N THR A 343 11.05 -14.51 18.39
CA THR A 343 10.12 -13.59 19.03
C THR A 343 10.74 -12.21 19.07
N ILE A 344 9.89 -11.21 19.09
CA ILE A 344 10.32 -9.82 19.22
C ILE A 344 10.43 -9.52 20.71
N GLU A 345 11.60 -9.07 21.14
CA GLU A 345 11.89 -8.65 22.51
C GLU A 345 11.92 -7.12 22.59
N HIS A 346 11.30 -6.58 23.65
CA HIS A 346 11.46 -5.20 24.05
C HIS A 346 12.59 -5.09 25.07
N VAL A 347 13.67 -4.40 24.72
CA VAL A 347 14.84 -4.31 25.62
C VAL A 347 14.44 -3.60 26.92
N MET A 348 13.87 -2.39 26.81
CA MET A 348 13.02 -1.80 27.83
C MET A 348 11.65 -2.47 27.80
N PRO A 349 11.21 -3.18 28.86
CA PRO A 349 10.05 -4.05 28.83
C PRO A 349 8.72 -3.29 28.71
N GLN A 350 7.68 -4.00 28.27
CA GLN A 350 6.31 -3.46 28.18
C GLN A 350 5.74 -3.07 29.54
N THR A 351 6.19 -3.70 30.64
CA THR A 351 5.81 -3.32 32.00
C THR A 351 7.04 -2.95 32.80
N LEU A 352 7.10 -1.69 33.25
CA LEU A 352 8.16 -1.20 34.12
C LEU A 352 8.00 -1.74 35.55
N ASN A 353 9.04 -2.39 36.06
CA ASN A 353 9.17 -2.67 37.48
C ASN A 353 9.92 -1.52 38.19
N GLU A 354 10.04 -1.62 39.52
CA GLU A 354 10.72 -0.61 40.34
C GLU A 354 12.18 -0.37 39.90
N LYS A 355 12.92 -1.43 39.57
CA LYS A 355 14.31 -1.33 39.09
C LYS A 355 14.40 -0.51 37.79
N TRP A 356 13.49 -0.72 36.85
CA TRP A 356 13.44 0.05 35.60
C TRP A 356 13.03 1.51 35.83
N ARG A 357 12.04 1.78 36.69
CA ARG A 357 11.68 3.17 37.04
C ARG A 357 12.86 3.92 37.67
N ASN A 358 13.56 3.27 38.59
CA ASN A 358 14.75 3.86 39.21
C ASN A 358 15.89 4.10 38.20
N ALA A 359 16.08 3.19 37.24
CA ALA A 359 17.11 3.33 36.20
C ALA A 359 16.80 4.45 35.19
N LEU A 360 15.52 4.66 34.86
CA LEU A 360 15.07 5.71 33.94
C LEU A 360 14.91 7.08 34.62
N GLY A 361 14.80 7.12 35.96
CA GLY A 361 14.70 8.36 36.72
C GLY A 361 13.30 8.96 36.76
N SER A 362 13.21 10.28 36.95
CA SER A 362 11.93 11.01 37.11
C SER A 362 11.02 10.91 35.89
N ASP A 363 11.59 10.76 34.69
CA ASP A 363 10.89 10.83 33.42
C ASP A 363 10.54 9.43 32.88
N ALA A 364 10.59 8.40 33.74
CA ALA A 364 10.48 7.01 33.35
C ALA A 364 9.22 6.69 32.52
N GLU A 365 8.06 7.21 32.93
CA GLU A 365 6.80 6.94 32.24
C GLU A 365 6.71 7.68 30.88
N ASP A 366 7.28 8.88 30.76
CA ASP A 366 7.33 9.62 29.49
C ASP A 366 8.29 8.96 28.50
N VAL A 367 9.47 8.53 28.97
CA VAL A 367 10.43 7.76 28.15
C VAL A 367 9.79 6.45 27.71
N HIS A 368 9.09 5.75 28.60
CA HIS A 368 8.40 4.51 28.27
C HIS A 368 7.33 4.73 27.20
N ALA A 369 6.42 5.69 27.41
CA ALA A 369 5.34 5.97 26.47
C ALA A 369 5.85 6.34 25.06
N LYS A 370 6.98 7.06 24.97
CA LYS A 370 7.53 7.52 23.69
C LYS A 370 8.40 6.48 22.98
N TYR A 371 9.22 5.75 23.72
CA TYR A 371 10.29 4.91 23.17
C TYR A 371 10.05 3.41 23.31
N LEU A 372 8.92 2.97 23.88
CA LEU A 372 8.63 1.55 24.05
C LEU A 372 8.59 0.79 22.71
N HIS A 373 7.86 1.29 21.71
CA HIS A 373 7.62 0.55 20.47
C HIS A 373 8.47 1.00 19.28
N VAL A 374 9.48 1.85 19.49
CA VAL A 374 10.37 2.33 18.41
C VAL A 374 11.44 1.29 18.07
N LEU A 375 11.97 1.34 16.84
CA LEU A 375 12.92 0.37 16.30
C LEU A 375 14.13 0.14 17.23
N GLY A 376 14.69 1.21 17.78
CA GLY A 376 15.85 1.16 18.67
C GLY A 376 15.64 0.32 19.93
N ASN A 377 14.40 0.14 20.38
CA ASN A 377 14.08 -0.68 21.57
C ASN A 377 13.68 -2.13 21.24
N LEU A 378 13.59 -2.50 19.96
CA LEU A 378 13.14 -3.82 19.50
C LEU A 378 14.30 -4.70 19.05
N THR A 379 14.24 -5.98 19.38
CA THR A 379 15.18 -6.97 18.84
C THR A 379 14.54 -8.36 18.66
N LEU A 380 15.29 -9.30 18.10
CA LEU A 380 14.89 -10.70 17.97
C LEU A 380 15.56 -11.58 19.04
N THR A 381 14.80 -12.55 19.53
CA THR A 381 15.30 -13.60 20.44
C THR A 381 14.57 -14.92 20.22
N ALA A 382 15.29 -16.03 20.41
CA ALA A 382 14.72 -17.38 20.49
C ALA A 382 14.33 -17.79 21.93
N TYR A 383 14.59 -16.94 22.94
CA TYR A 383 14.51 -17.29 24.35
C TYR A 383 13.70 -16.30 25.19
N ASN A 384 12.59 -15.77 24.67
CA ASN A 384 11.80 -14.67 25.28
C ASN A 384 11.47 -14.89 26.76
N SER A 385 11.08 -16.12 27.13
CA SER A 385 10.72 -16.48 28.51
C SER A 385 11.81 -16.18 29.54
N ASN A 386 13.06 -16.07 29.10
CA ASN A 386 14.20 -15.81 29.98
C ASN A 386 14.44 -14.31 30.23
N TYR A 387 13.88 -13.43 29.39
CA TYR A 387 14.11 -11.98 29.43
C TYR A 387 13.11 -11.26 30.35
N SER A 388 11.81 -11.42 30.11
CA SER A 388 10.74 -10.81 30.92
C SER A 388 11.01 -9.33 31.28
N ASN A 389 10.60 -8.88 32.46
CA ASN A 389 10.82 -7.52 32.95
C ASN A 389 12.19 -7.37 33.67
N ARG A 390 13.17 -8.24 33.37
CA ARG A 390 14.49 -8.13 34.00
C ARG A 390 15.17 -6.80 33.64
N PRO A 391 15.98 -6.23 34.56
CA PRO A 391 16.83 -5.08 34.25
C PRO A 391 17.73 -5.33 33.05
N PHE A 392 18.13 -4.26 32.37
CA PHE A 392 18.95 -4.34 31.16
C PHE A 392 20.25 -5.14 31.34
N ALA A 393 21.03 -4.86 32.38
CA ALA A 393 22.26 -5.59 32.69
C ALA A 393 22.05 -7.12 32.83
N GLU A 394 20.93 -7.52 33.44
CA GLU A 394 20.56 -8.94 33.55
C GLU A 394 20.20 -9.56 32.19
N LYS A 395 19.50 -8.80 31.31
CA LYS A 395 19.17 -9.23 29.94
C LYS A 395 20.42 -9.41 29.06
N LEU A 396 21.45 -8.59 29.25
CA LEU A 396 22.72 -8.73 28.53
C LEU A 396 23.44 -10.03 28.91
N ARG A 397 23.41 -10.43 30.19
CA ARG A 397 24.26 -11.49 30.77
C ARG A 397 23.61 -12.86 30.95
N ILE A 398 22.38 -13.09 30.45
CA ILE A 398 21.75 -14.42 30.52
C ILE A 398 22.72 -15.44 29.92
N HIS A 399 23.14 -16.43 30.72
CA HIS A 399 24.21 -17.36 30.35
C HIS A 399 23.91 -18.03 28.99
N LYS A 400 24.80 -17.80 28.01
CA LYS A 400 24.70 -18.26 26.60
C LYS A 400 23.50 -17.74 25.78
N HIS A 401 22.58 -16.99 26.39
CA HIS A 401 21.31 -16.60 25.78
C HIS A 401 21.02 -15.11 25.88
N GLY A 402 21.86 -14.32 26.53
CA GLY A 402 21.70 -12.87 26.72
C GLY A 402 22.05 -12.10 25.45
N LEU A 403 21.60 -10.84 25.38
CA LEU A 403 21.74 -10.02 24.16
C LEU A 403 23.22 -9.84 23.77
N ALA A 404 24.13 -9.71 24.74
CA ALA A 404 25.56 -9.54 24.47
C ALA A 404 26.24 -10.83 23.96
N TYR A 405 25.61 -11.99 24.12
CA TYR A 405 26.14 -13.30 23.69
C TYR A 405 25.39 -13.87 22.47
N SER A 406 24.42 -13.11 21.94
CA SER A 406 23.52 -13.58 20.89
C SER A 406 24.24 -13.61 19.53
N SER A 407 24.05 -14.68 18.76
CA SER A 407 24.52 -14.77 17.37
C SER A 407 23.59 -14.10 16.35
N ILE A 408 22.47 -13.55 16.80
CA ILE A 408 21.51 -12.81 15.97
C ILE A 408 22.13 -11.45 15.61
N LYS A 409 22.17 -11.11 14.32
CA LYS A 409 22.82 -9.89 13.82
C LYS A 409 22.18 -8.62 14.39
N LEU A 410 20.86 -8.59 14.57
CA LEU A 410 20.15 -7.49 15.23
C LEU A 410 20.62 -7.22 16.68
N ASN A 411 21.27 -8.21 17.30
CA ASN A 411 21.86 -8.08 18.64
C ASN A 411 23.36 -7.71 18.61
N LYS A 412 23.98 -7.57 17.44
CA LYS A 412 25.40 -7.23 17.29
C LYS A 412 25.78 -5.95 18.04
N TYR A 413 24.91 -4.94 18.04
CA TYR A 413 25.07 -3.72 18.85
C TYR A 413 25.37 -4.04 20.33
N PHE A 414 24.61 -4.96 20.93
CA PHE A 414 24.77 -5.30 22.33
C PHE A 414 26.05 -6.10 22.58
N HIS A 415 26.41 -6.98 21.65
CA HIS A 415 27.68 -7.70 21.69
C HIS A 415 28.86 -6.72 21.65
N ASP A 416 28.92 -5.90 20.60
CA ASP A 416 30.07 -5.01 20.36
C ASP A 416 30.24 -3.97 21.48
N LYS A 417 29.13 -3.47 22.03
CA LYS A 417 29.17 -2.46 23.10
C LYS A 417 29.41 -3.04 24.49
N TYR A 418 28.83 -4.21 24.82
CA TYR A 418 28.78 -4.69 26.21
C TYR A 418 29.50 -6.02 26.48
N PHE A 419 29.80 -6.85 25.49
CA PHE A 419 30.35 -8.20 25.72
C PHE A 419 31.69 -8.19 26.47
N HIS A 420 32.53 -7.20 26.20
CA HIS A 420 33.84 -7.00 26.85
C HIS A 420 33.85 -5.86 27.87
N ASP A 421 32.69 -5.28 28.19
CA ASP A 421 32.60 -4.16 29.13
C ASP A 421 32.76 -4.65 30.57
N PRO A 422 33.82 -4.24 31.31
CA PRO A 422 34.00 -4.61 32.71
C PRO A 422 32.91 -4.04 33.62
N ASP A 423 32.18 -3.00 33.18
CA ASP A 423 31.11 -2.33 33.93
C ASP A 423 29.70 -2.68 33.44
N ILE A 424 29.55 -3.83 32.76
CA ILE A 424 28.26 -4.34 32.26
C ILE A 424 27.15 -4.41 33.32
N GLU A 425 27.50 -4.49 34.61
CA GLU A 425 26.54 -4.50 35.72
C GLU A 425 25.81 -3.17 35.90
N ASN A 426 26.43 -2.07 35.47
CA ASN A 426 25.86 -0.72 35.51
C ASN A 426 25.41 -0.23 34.13
N ALA A 427 25.30 -1.14 33.15
CA ALA A 427 24.86 -0.81 31.80
C ALA A 427 23.48 -0.14 31.81
N LYS A 428 23.38 0.97 31.07
CA LYS A 428 22.17 1.80 30.98
C LYS A 428 21.38 1.48 29.72
N TRP A 429 20.07 1.63 29.83
CA TRP A 429 19.17 1.56 28.70
C TRP A 429 18.02 2.53 28.92
N GLY A 430 18.16 3.72 28.37
CA GLY A 430 17.16 4.78 28.41
C GLY A 430 16.97 5.39 27.04
N LYS A 431 16.47 6.63 27.03
CA LYS A 431 16.22 7.39 25.81
C LYS A 431 17.47 7.48 24.94
N GLU A 432 18.61 7.80 25.51
CA GLU A 432 19.86 8.06 24.80
C GLU A 432 20.34 6.80 24.06
N GLU A 433 20.37 5.64 24.73
CA GLU A 433 20.78 4.39 24.09
C GLU A 433 19.77 3.89 23.05
N ILE A 434 18.46 4.08 23.30
CA ILE A 434 17.41 3.71 22.34
C ILE A 434 17.52 4.56 21.06
N VAL A 435 17.73 5.87 21.19
CA VAL A 435 17.90 6.78 20.06
C VAL A 435 19.17 6.42 19.28
N GLN A 436 20.31 6.25 19.96
CA GLN A 436 21.57 5.87 19.33
C GLN A 436 21.43 4.56 18.53
N ARG A 437 20.86 3.51 19.14
CA ARG A 437 20.64 2.24 18.43
C ARG A 437 19.64 2.41 17.28
N GLY A 438 18.64 3.28 17.44
CA GLY A 438 17.69 3.62 16.39
C GLY A 438 18.37 4.24 15.16
N GLU A 439 19.32 5.15 15.37
CA GLU A 439 20.14 5.77 14.31
C GLU A 439 20.96 4.71 13.57
N GLU A 440 21.67 3.84 14.29
CA GLU A 440 22.48 2.78 13.67
C GLU A 440 21.63 1.77 12.87
N LEU A 441 20.45 1.41 13.35
CA LEU A 441 19.53 0.55 12.61
C LEU A 441 18.95 1.27 11.38
N ALA A 442 18.73 2.58 11.46
CA ALA A 442 18.30 3.39 10.32
C ALA A 442 19.40 3.49 9.25
N ASP A 443 20.67 3.59 9.64
CA ASP A 443 21.83 3.51 8.73
C ASP A 443 21.84 2.21 7.93
N ILE A 444 21.62 1.08 8.61
CA ILE A 444 21.53 -0.22 7.96
C ILE A 444 20.31 -0.26 7.02
N ALA A 445 19.17 0.25 7.47
CA ALA A 445 17.94 0.26 6.67
C ALA A 445 18.09 1.06 5.37
N VAL A 446 18.74 2.22 5.39
CA VAL A 446 18.98 3.02 4.17
C VAL A 446 19.74 2.23 3.11
N LYS A 447 20.67 1.36 3.49
CA LYS A 447 21.39 0.49 2.54
C LYS A 447 20.54 -0.66 2.02
N LEU A 448 19.67 -1.20 2.86
CA LEU A 448 18.77 -2.31 2.51
C LEU A 448 17.64 -1.89 1.56
N TRP A 449 17.19 -0.65 1.69
CA TRP A 449 16.22 0.01 0.84
C TRP A 449 16.84 1.30 0.34
N PRO A 450 17.73 1.26 -0.67
CA PRO A 450 18.41 2.48 -1.12
C PRO A 450 17.45 3.41 -1.84
N TRP A 451 17.74 4.70 -1.74
CA TRP A 451 17.17 5.69 -2.66
C TRP A 451 17.97 5.65 -3.96
N PHE A 452 17.29 5.66 -5.11
CA PHE A 452 17.90 5.36 -6.41
C PHE A 452 18.08 6.57 -7.33
N GLY A 453 17.80 7.78 -6.85
CA GLY A 453 17.96 8.97 -7.67
C GLY A 453 19.42 9.34 -7.92
N LYS A 454 19.66 10.08 -9.01
CA LYS A 454 20.99 10.51 -9.46
C LYS A 454 21.32 11.95 -9.06
N ALA A 455 20.36 12.70 -8.51
CA ALA A 455 20.60 14.07 -8.07
C ALA A 455 21.59 14.10 -6.88
N GLU A 456 22.83 14.49 -7.15
CA GLU A 456 23.69 15.09 -6.13
C GLU A 456 23.08 16.44 -5.75
N MET A 457 22.53 16.55 -4.55
CA MET A 457 22.22 17.83 -3.92
C MET A 457 22.70 17.77 -2.49
N SER A 458 23.41 18.83 -2.09
CA SER A 458 24.05 19.05 -0.81
C SER A 458 23.15 18.65 0.36
N GLU A 459 23.74 18.11 1.44
CA GLU A 459 23.04 17.99 2.71
C GLU A 459 22.33 19.33 2.99
N PRO A 460 21.00 19.34 3.22
CA PRO A 460 20.30 20.59 3.49
C PRO A 460 20.95 21.22 4.72
N SER A 461 21.39 22.48 4.59
CA SER A 461 21.85 23.24 5.75
C SER A 461 20.66 23.40 6.69
N VAL A 462 20.60 22.53 7.69
CA VAL A 462 19.61 22.52 8.75
C VAL A 462 19.75 23.82 9.52
N ASN A 463 19.02 24.91 9.15
CA ASN A 463 18.72 26.04 10.06
C ASN A 463 17.88 27.20 9.50
N GLU A 464 17.36 27.19 8.26
CA GLU A 464 16.63 28.36 7.77
C GLU A 464 15.24 28.50 8.42
N VAL A 465 15.01 29.67 9.03
CA VAL A 465 13.73 30.10 9.59
C VAL A 465 13.05 30.94 8.51
N VAL A 466 11.85 30.54 8.12
CA VAL A 466 11.06 31.17 7.05
C VAL A 466 9.82 31.80 7.66
N GLU A 467 9.47 32.99 7.21
CA GLU A 467 8.20 33.67 7.51
C GLU A 467 7.25 33.56 6.31
N CYS A 468 5.98 33.30 6.57
CA CYS A 468 4.95 33.17 5.53
C CYS A 468 3.55 33.48 6.09
N SER A 469 2.65 34.02 5.26
CA SER A 469 1.25 34.27 5.64
C SER A 469 0.30 33.10 5.30
N LEU A 470 -0.95 33.15 5.78
CA LEU A 470 -1.99 32.18 5.44
C LEU A 470 -2.47 32.34 3.98
N SER A 471 -2.29 33.52 3.37
CA SER A 471 -2.62 33.77 1.95
C SER A 471 -1.67 33.02 1.03
N GLU A 472 -0.40 32.90 1.42
CA GLU A 472 0.62 32.18 0.68
C GLU A 472 0.26 30.68 0.60
N LYS A 473 0.11 30.15 -0.62
CA LYS A 473 -0.10 28.71 -0.85
C LYS A 473 1.19 27.89 -0.68
N LYS A 474 2.02 28.21 0.31
CA LYS A 474 3.22 27.43 0.63
C LYS A 474 2.85 26.11 1.30
N ILE A 475 3.57 25.03 0.97
CA ILE A 475 3.43 23.73 1.63
C ILE A 475 4.11 23.82 3.00
N LEU A 476 3.31 23.94 4.06
CA LEU A 476 3.82 24.02 5.45
C LEU A 476 3.83 22.66 6.16
N THR A 477 3.43 21.59 5.46
CA THR A 477 3.51 20.21 5.92
C THR A 477 4.98 19.80 6.06
N GLY A 478 5.37 19.32 7.25
CA GLY A 478 6.77 18.98 7.57
C GLY A 478 7.53 20.10 8.30
N CYS A 479 7.07 21.35 8.23
CA CYS A 479 7.71 22.45 8.96
C CYS A 479 7.39 22.43 10.47
N LYS A 480 8.37 22.79 11.30
CA LYS A 480 8.15 23.04 12.73
C LYS A 480 7.78 24.50 12.94
N ILE A 481 6.58 24.77 13.43
CA ILE A 481 6.18 26.13 13.83
C ILE A 481 6.97 26.59 15.06
N LEU A 482 7.46 27.82 15.04
CA LEU A 482 8.16 28.48 16.15
C LEU A 482 7.30 29.59 16.78
N ALA A 483 6.59 30.34 15.94
CA ALA A 483 5.69 31.40 16.35
C ALA A 483 4.64 31.64 15.28
N PHE A 484 3.59 32.37 15.64
CA PHE A 484 2.65 32.95 14.69
C PHE A 484 2.30 34.38 15.11
N ARG A 485 1.88 35.19 14.16
CA ARG A 485 1.34 36.54 14.37
C ARG A 485 -0.07 36.55 13.84
N PHE A 486 -1.02 36.96 14.66
CA PHE A 486 -2.40 37.20 14.25
C PHE A 486 -2.75 38.64 14.61
N HIS A 487 -3.10 39.46 13.62
CA HIS A 487 -3.18 40.93 13.75
C HIS A 487 -1.88 41.52 14.35
N ASP A 488 -1.98 42.29 15.44
CA ASP A 488 -0.83 42.91 16.13
C ASP A 488 -0.22 42.03 17.23
N ARG A 489 -0.66 40.77 17.36
CA ARG A 489 -0.25 39.88 18.46
C ARG A 489 0.59 38.72 17.97
N GLN A 490 1.84 38.68 18.43
CA GLN A 490 2.78 37.59 18.17
C GLN A 490 2.86 36.63 19.36
N GLU A 491 2.75 35.32 19.10
CA GLU A 491 2.83 34.26 20.12
C GLU A 491 3.80 33.14 19.69
N SER A 492 4.70 32.75 20.59
CA SER A 492 5.58 31.60 20.39
C SER A 492 4.85 30.28 20.68
N VAL A 493 4.98 29.31 19.78
CA VAL A 493 4.32 28.01 19.86
C VAL A 493 5.28 26.91 19.40
N ASN A 494 5.13 25.71 19.96
CA ASN A 494 5.96 24.56 19.58
C ASN A 494 5.20 23.50 18.75
N ALA A 495 3.91 23.74 18.48
CA ALA A 495 3.04 22.83 17.73
C ALA A 495 1.94 23.59 16.98
N TRP A 496 1.65 23.18 15.74
CA TRP A 496 0.60 23.76 14.90
C TRP A 496 -0.78 23.76 15.57
N ARG A 497 -1.06 22.73 16.38
CA ARG A 497 -2.30 22.65 17.15
C ARG A 497 -2.43 23.79 18.16
N ALA A 498 -1.34 24.17 18.83
CA ALA A 498 -1.37 25.25 19.82
C ALA A 498 -1.70 26.60 19.15
N MET A 499 -1.11 26.86 17.97
CA MET A 499 -1.46 28.02 17.15
C MET A 499 -2.95 27.98 16.77
N TYR A 500 -3.41 26.86 16.22
CA TYR A 500 -4.81 26.72 15.79
C TYR A 500 -5.78 27.03 16.93
N GLN A 501 -5.49 26.56 18.15
CA GLN A 501 -6.31 26.87 19.33
C GLN A 501 -6.26 28.35 19.72
N SER A 502 -5.09 28.97 19.67
CA SER A 502 -4.92 30.38 20.04
C SER A 502 -5.63 31.30 19.06
N VAL A 503 -5.49 31.09 17.74
CA VAL A 503 -6.19 31.88 16.71
C VAL A 503 -7.71 31.83 16.91
N PHE A 504 -8.26 30.64 17.11
CA PHE A 504 -9.70 30.49 17.39
C PHE A 504 -10.14 31.17 18.71
N THR A 505 -9.27 31.20 19.71
CA THR A 505 -9.55 31.88 20.98
C THR A 505 -9.54 33.40 20.81
N GLN A 506 -8.62 33.92 20.01
CA GLN A 506 -8.51 35.35 19.69
C GLN A 506 -9.71 35.81 18.85
N LEU A 507 -10.05 35.08 17.78
CA LEU A 507 -11.25 35.33 16.97
C LEU A 507 -12.53 35.36 17.82
N TYR A 508 -12.66 34.45 18.79
CA TYR A 508 -13.81 34.45 19.69
C TYR A 508 -13.83 35.66 20.61
N ALA A 509 -12.68 36.11 21.10
CA ALA A 509 -12.59 37.28 21.95
C ALA A 509 -12.96 38.57 21.21
N GLU A 510 -12.64 38.67 19.92
CA GLU A 510 -12.90 39.84 19.08
C GLU A 510 -14.33 39.86 18.52
N LEU A 511 -14.81 38.72 18.00
CA LEU A 511 -16.07 38.64 17.25
C LEU A 511 -17.25 38.13 18.09
N GLY A 512 -16.99 37.51 19.23
CA GLY A 512 -18.02 37.08 20.18
C GLY A 512 -19.14 36.22 19.56
N ASP A 513 -20.32 36.82 19.41
CA ASP A 513 -21.53 36.16 18.90
C ASP A 513 -21.55 35.98 17.38
N ASP A 514 -20.76 36.74 16.61
CA ASP A 514 -20.66 36.59 15.15
C ASP A 514 -19.98 35.28 14.76
N LEU A 515 -19.03 34.81 15.58
CA LEU A 515 -18.44 33.48 15.44
C LEU A 515 -19.45 32.36 15.72
N LYS A 516 -20.52 32.63 16.48
CA LYS A 516 -21.63 31.67 16.69
C LYS A 516 -22.56 31.62 15.50
N LEU A 517 -22.74 32.73 14.77
CA LEU A 517 -23.53 32.78 13.53
C LEU A 517 -22.85 31.98 12.40
N ALA A 518 -21.51 31.96 12.35
CA ALA A 518 -20.73 31.13 11.43
C ALA A 518 -21.03 29.62 11.54
N ARG A 519 -21.63 29.15 12.64
CA ARG A 519 -22.14 27.77 12.81
C ARG A 519 -23.09 27.36 11.68
N ALA A 520 -23.92 28.27 11.19
CA ALA A 520 -24.91 27.96 10.15
C ALA A 520 -24.26 27.52 8.82
N SER A 521 -23.02 27.94 8.59
CA SER A 521 -22.28 27.69 7.34
C SER A 521 -21.05 26.79 7.55
N ILE A 522 -20.62 26.55 8.79
CA ILE A 522 -19.38 25.83 9.12
C ILE A 522 -19.67 24.68 10.10
N SER A 523 -19.77 23.48 9.56
CA SER A 523 -20.21 22.27 10.28
C SER A 523 -19.31 21.80 11.43
N TRP A 524 -18.07 22.30 11.52
CA TRP A 524 -17.10 21.91 12.56
C TRP A 524 -17.00 22.88 13.75
N ILE A 525 -17.90 23.87 13.84
CA ILE A 525 -18.07 24.77 14.98
C ILE A 525 -19.41 24.41 15.65
N THR A 526 -19.44 24.22 16.96
CA THR A 526 -20.69 23.96 17.71
C THR A 526 -20.76 24.74 19.01
N THR A 527 -21.97 25.16 19.37
CA THR A 527 -22.28 25.88 20.63
C THR A 527 -23.00 24.98 21.65
N GLU A 528 -23.31 23.75 21.25
CA GLU A 528 -23.89 22.74 22.13
C GLU A 528 -22.76 21.96 22.76
N LYS A 529 -22.87 21.66 24.07
CA LYS A 529 -21.89 20.83 24.76
C LYS A 529 -21.93 19.44 24.11
N PRO A 530 -20.89 19.06 23.35
CA PRO A 530 -20.90 17.78 22.67
C PRO A 530 -20.63 16.66 23.68
N GLU A 531 -21.22 15.49 23.44
CA GLU A 531 -20.91 14.27 24.18
C GLU A 531 -19.62 13.65 23.64
N GLY A 532 -18.63 13.38 24.51
CA GLY A 532 -17.35 12.79 24.14
C GLY A 532 -16.15 13.76 24.10
N ASP A 533 -14.96 13.20 23.89
CA ASP A 533 -13.68 13.92 23.91
C ASP A 533 -13.27 14.52 22.56
N ASP A 534 -14.15 14.45 21.56
CA ASP A 534 -13.91 14.79 20.15
C ASP A 534 -14.12 16.27 19.84
N TYR A 535 -14.14 17.12 20.88
CA TYR A 535 -14.29 18.55 20.75
C TYR A 535 -13.37 19.30 21.71
N LEU A 536 -12.82 20.39 21.23
CA LEU A 536 -12.03 21.31 22.01
C LEU A 536 -12.94 22.46 22.44
N ARG A 537 -13.05 22.65 23.75
CA ARG A 537 -13.67 23.84 24.32
C ARG A 537 -12.70 25.02 24.18
N LEU A 538 -13.09 26.04 23.45
CA LEU A 538 -12.27 27.25 23.22
C LEU A 538 -12.53 28.29 24.31
N SER A 539 -13.80 28.62 24.53
CA SER A 539 -14.27 29.59 25.53
C SER A 539 -15.78 29.50 25.70
N GLY A 540 -16.30 29.74 26.91
CA GLY A 540 -17.74 29.71 27.18
C GLY A 540 -18.42 28.39 26.80
N ALA A 541 -19.41 28.47 25.91
CA ALA A 541 -20.17 27.34 25.33
C ALA A 541 -19.72 26.97 23.90
N LEU A 542 -18.59 27.53 23.40
CA LEU A 542 -18.11 27.26 22.04
C LEU A 542 -17.11 26.10 22.01
N TYR A 543 -17.37 25.17 21.10
CA TYR A 543 -16.61 23.96 20.87
C TYR A 543 -16.26 23.85 19.39
N VAL A 544 -15.02 23.45 19.08
CA VAL A 544 -14.60 23.09 17.73
C VAL A 544 -14.22 21.62 17.70
N VAL A 545 -14.62 20.90 16.66
CA VAL A 545 -14.34 19.47 16.54
C VAL A 545 -12.83 19.21 16.70
N ARG A 546 -12.44 18.49 17.77
CA ARG A 546 -11.13 17.82 17.87
C ARG A 546 -11.19 16.66 16.91
N VAL A 547 -10.68 16.87 15.72
CA VAL A 547 -10.24 15.73 14.94
C VAL A 547 -8.85 15.38 15.46
N ARG A 548 -8.71 14.28 16.20
CA ARG A 548 -7.43 13.81 16.78
C ARG A 548 -6.30 13.66 15.73
N THR A 549 -6.65 13.77 14.44
CA THR A 549 -5.84 13.50 13.24
C THR A 549 -6.11 14.45 12.06
N ILE A 550 -6.35 15.76 12.25
CA ILE A 550 -6.25 16.70 11.10
C ILE A 550 -4.81 17.07 10.82
N SER A 551 -4.42 16.98 9.54
CA SER A 551 -3.12 17.44 9.04
C SER A 551 -2.99 18.97 9.20
N VAL A 552 -1.76 19.48 9.15
CA VAL A 552 -1.50 20.94 9.13
C VAL A 552 -2.24 21.59 7.97
N GLU A 553 -2.25 20.96 6.81
CA GLU A 553 -2.95 21.45 5.61
C GLU A 553 -4.46 21.58 5.83
N GLU A 554 -5.10 20.59 6.48
CA GLU A 554 -6.53 20.65 6.78
C GLU A 554 -6.84 21.71 7.85
N MET A 555 -5.94 21.95 8.83
CA MET A 555 -6.05 23.08 9.77
C MET A 555 -6.03 24.42 9.01
N LEU A 556 -5.06 24.62 8.14
CA LEU A 556 -4.91 25.87 7.38
C LEU A 556 -6.08 26.07 6.40
N LYS A 557 -6.57 25.01 5.75
CA LYS A 557 -7.75 25.05 4.88
C LYS A 557 -9.01 25.49 5.64
N ARG A 558 -9.20 25.00 6.86
CA ARG A 558 -10.32 25.42 7.72
C ARG A 558 -10.20 26.89 8.12
N LEU A 559 -9.00 27.35 8.46
CA LEU A 559 -8.76 28.77 8.77
C LEU A 559 -9.03 29.65 7.55
N ARG A 560 -8.57 29.28 6.35
CA ARG A 560 -8.86 30.03 5.11
C ARG A 560 -10.36 30.16 4.87
N ARG A 561 -11.11 29.06 5.00
CA ARG A 561 -12.58 29.08 4.85
C ARG A 561 -13.25 29.99 5.89
N LEU A 562 -12.78 29.94 7.14
CA LEU A 562 -13.32 30.75 8.21
C LEU A 562 -13.00 32.24 8.01
N PHE A 563 -11.77 32.59 7.64
CA PHE A 563 -11.33 33.97 7.41
C PHE A 563 -12.10 34.58 6.24
N ASN A 564 -12.23 33.84 5.13
CA ASN A 564 -13.04 34.29 3.99
C ASN A 564 -14.51 34.51 4.37
N PHE A 565 -15.08 33.64 5.22
CA PHE A 565 -16.45 33.80 5.69
C PHE A 565 -16.63 35.02 6.61
N LEU A 566 -15.62 35.33 7.41
CA LEU A 566 -15.61 36.45 8.36
C LEU A 566 -15.06 37.74 7.73
N GLU A 567 -14.75 37.74 6.42
CA GLU A 567 -14.12 38.86 5.70
C GLU A 567 -12.79 39.34 6.32
N ILE A 568 -12.04 38.43 6.95
CA ILE A 568 -10.71 38.68 7.51
C ILE A 568 -9.65 38.42 6.44
N SER A 569 -8.65 39.29 6.34
CA SER A 569 -7.56 39.11 5.38
C SER A 569 -6.76 37.85 5.72
N LEU A 570 -6.45 37.04 4.71
CA LEU A 570 -5.57 35.88 4.90
C LEU A 570 -4.13 36.30 5.25
N ASP A 571 -3.74 37.54 4.98
CA ASP A 571 -2.43 38.07 5.39
C ASP A 571 -2.37 38.44 6.87
N ASP A 572 -3.50 38.53 7.56
CA ASP A 572 -3.53 38.87 8.99
C ASP A 572 -3.02 37.73 9.88
N LEU A 573 -2.86 36.53 9.32
CA LEU A 573 -2.28 35.39 10.01
C LEU A 573 -0.94 35.00 9.37
N GLU A 574 0.14 35.21 10.09
CA GLU A 574 1.50 34.88 9.67
C GLU A 574 2.14 33.83 10.57
N PHE A 575 3.08 33.08 10.01
CA PHE A 575 3.77 31.99 10.66
C PHE A 575 5.28 32.18 10.56
N THR A 576 5.98 32.00 11.67
CA THR A 576 7.44 31.81 11.70
C THR A 576 7.69 30.31 11.83
N VAL A 577 8.23 29.70 10.77
CA VAL A 577 8.44 28.26 10.69
C VAL A 577 9.90 27.94 10.47
N LYS A 578 10.36 26.83 11.04
CA LYS A 578 11.66 26.26 10.74
C LYS A 578 11.46 25.06 9.84
N ARG A 579 12.10 25.08 8.67
CA ARG A 579 12.21 23.87 7.84
C ARG A 579 13.02 22.85 8.63
N THR A 580 12.39 21.74 8.98
CA THR A 580 13.14 20.52 9.26
C THR A 580 13.75 20.07 7.93
N SER A 581 14.75 19.20 7.94
CA SER A 581 15.53 18.76 6.75
C SER A 581 14.71 17.98 5.69
N LEU A 582 13.41 18.24 5.62
CA LEU A 582 12.44 17.77 4.66
C LEU A 582 12.21 18.90 3.64
N ASP A 583 12.89 18.75 2.51
CA ASP A 583 12.64 19.36 1.20
C ASP A 583 12.95 20.87 0.99
N ASN A 584 14.05 21.13 0.27
CA ASN A 584 14.26 22.28 -0.64
C ASN A 584 13.88 21.79 -2.07
N GLU A 585 13.31 22.55 -3.00
CA GLU A 585 13.45 23.99 -3.28
C GLU A 585 12.33 24.55 -4.19
N GLU A 586 12.19 25.88 -4.10
CA GLU A 586 11.68 26.91 -5.02
C GLU A 586 10.49 26.64 -5.96
N ALA A 587 9.43 27.44 -5.75
CA ALA A 587 8.41 27.71 -6.75
C ALA A 587 8.91 28.85 -7.65
N GLU A 588 9.06 28.57 -8.94
CA GLU A 588 9.02 29.61 -9.96
C GLU A 588 7.57 30.10 -10.08
N GLU A 589 7.41 31.42 -10.08
CA GLU A 589 6.14 32.12 -10.28
C GLU A 589 5.73 32.02 -11.75
N ASP A 590 4.66 31.27 -12.04
CA ASP A 590 3.85 31.50 -13.24
C ASP A 590 2.64 32.35 -12.81
N ASP A 591 2.70 33.64 -13.14
CA ASP A 591 1.57 34.56 -13.18
C ASP A 591 0.58 34.09 -14.25
N GLU A 592 -0.58 33.55 -13.85
CA GLU A 592 -1.77 33.57 -14.70
C GLU A 592 -2.91 34.30 -14.00
N GLU A 593 -3.32 35.39 -14.66
CA GLU A 593 -4.34 36.36 -14.31
C GLU A 593 -5.70 35.72 -14.05
N GLY A 594 -6.46 36.33 -13.13
CA GLY A 594 -7.68 35.78 -12.58
C GLY A 594 -8.91 35.83 -13.49
N GLU A 595 -9.90 35.04 -13.09
CA GLU A 595 -11.32 35.30 -13.38
C GLU A 595 -12.15 35.23 -12.08
N PRO A 596 -13.19 36.07 -11.92
CA PRO A 596 -13.90 36.23 -10.67
C PRO A 596 -14.99 35.16 -10.48
N LEU A 597 -15.12 34.70 -9.23
CA LEU A 597 -16.23 33.87 -8.76
C LEU A 597 -17.55 34.67 -8.83
N GLU A 598 -18.46 34.25 -9.72
CA GLU A 598 -19.85 34.68 -9.70
C GLU A 598 -20.57 34.17 -8.45
N SER A 599 -21.32 35.10 -7.85
CA SER A 599 -22.13 34.97 -6.66
C SER A 599 -23.40 34.14 -6.84
N ASP A 600 -23.71 33.35 -5.82
CA ASP A 600 -25.04 32.97 -5.31
C ASP A 600 -26.26 33.18 -6.21
N ARG A 601 -26.96 32.06 -6.49
CA ARG A 601 -28.43 32.02 -6.36
C ARG A 601 -28.90 30.73 -5.72
N ALA A 602 -29.49 30.89 -4.54
CA ALA A 602 -30.38 29.95 -3.92
C ALA A 602 -31.69 29.84 -4.73
N GLU A 603 -32.16 28.62 -4.94
CA GLU A 603 -33.58 28.34 -5.12
C GLU A 603 -33.98 27.19 -4.18
N ALA A 604 -34.86 27.55 -3.26
CA ALA A 604 -35.62 26.64 -2.42
C ALA A 604 -36.99 26.42 -3.07
N ALA A 605 -37.44 25.17 -3.13
CA ALA A 605 -38.82 24.67 -3.04
C ALA A 605 -38.85 23.25 -3.65
N ASP A 606 -39.04 22.20 -2.86
CA ASP A 606 -40.30 21.74 -2.28
C ASP A 606 -41.15 20.89 -3.25
N ASN A 607 -41.45 19.68 -2.77
CA ASN A 607 -42.51 18.74 -3.14
C ASN A 607 -42.58 18.13 -4.55
N GLY A 608 -42.62 16.78 -4.59
CA GLY A 608 -43.11 16.05 -5.76
C GLY A 608 -42.88 14.54 -5.71
N GLU A 609 -43.83 13.84 -5.10
CA GLU A 609 -44.18 12.43 -5.21
C GLU A 609 -43.72 11.59 -6.43
N LEU A 610 -43.53 10.29 -6.15
CA LEU A 610 -43.87 9.11 -6.98
C LEU A 610 -43.27 9.04 -8.41
N PHE A 611 -42.25 8.19 -8.60
CA PHE A 611 -42.37 6.86 -9.24
C PHE A 611 -41.03 6.10 -9.18
#